data_AF-A0AAV3UQ88-F1
#
_entry.id   AF-A0AAV3UQ88-F1
#
_cell.length_a   1.000
_cell.length_b   1.000
_cell.length_c   1.000
_cell.angle_alpha   90.00
_cell.angle_beta   90.00
_cell.angle_gamma   90.00
#
_symmetry.space_group_name_H-M   'P 1'
#
loop_
_entity.id
_entity.type
_entity.pdbx_description
1 polymer ?
#
loop_
_entity_poly.entity_id
_entity_poly.type
_entity_poly.pdbx_seq_one_letter_code
_entity_poly.pdbx_strand_id
1 'polypeptide(L)'
;MTKRSDKLAGVSTAHLHQRFSDETDPKAVKCLSVALESKSGLSPAKIEAKYGEVEQTIYAWLNRLVERDIDTALHDTPYPTSRSATTAEP
;
A
#
# COMPACT_ATOMS: atom_id res chain seq x y z
N MET A 1 -10.54 -11.93 -21.06
CA MET A 1 -9.40 -11.00 -20.89
C MET A 1 -9.73 -10.08 -19.72
N THR A 2 -9.43 -10.49 -18.50
CA THR A 2 -10.02 -9.89 -17.29
C THR A 2 -9.38 -8.54 -16.98
N LYS A 3 -10.22 -7.51 -16.94
CA LYS A 3 -9.99 -6.10 -16.61
C LYS A 3 -9.32 -5.94 -15.22
N ARG A 4 -8.05 -6.35 -15.06
CA ARG A 4 -7.28 -6.17 -13.82
C ARG A 4 -6.67 -4.77 -13.68
N SER A 5 -6.69 -3.97 -14.75
CA SER A 5 -6.17 -2.60 -14.78
C SER A 5 -7.06 -1.58 -14.06
N ASP A 6 -8.24 -1.98 -13.58
CA ASP A 6 -9.24 -1.08 -12.97
C ASP A 6 -9.14 -1.00 -11.44
N LYS A 7 -8.44 -1.94 -10.77
CA LYS A 7 -8.36 -1.95 -9.30
C LYS A 7 -7.69 -0.70 -8.73
N LEU A 8 -6.82 -0.03 -9.48
CA LEU A 8 -6.15 1.21 -9.08
C LEU A 8 -6.67 2.44 -9.85
N ALA A 9 -7.88 2.37 -10.41
CA ALA A 9 -8.46 3.49 -11.18
C ALA A 9 -8.58 4.78 -10.35
N GLY A 10 -8.82 4.67 -9.03
CA GLY A 10 -8.87 5.81 -8.10
C GLY A 10 -7.50 6.36 -7.67
N VAL A 11 -6.40 5.65 -7.94
CA VAL A 11 -5.06 6.01 -7.46
C VAL A 11 -4.30 6.77 -8.55
N SER A 12 -3.97 8.04 -8.34
CA SER A 12 -3.24 8.82 -9.35
C SER A 12 -1.75 8.40 -9.41
N THR A 13 -1.26 8.04 -10.60
CA THR A 13 0.15 7.73 -10.84
C THR A 13 1.06 8.92 -10.57
N ALA A 14 0.60 10.13 -10.89
CA ALA A 14 1.32 11.35 -10.60
C ALA A 14 1.49 11.56 -9.09
N HIS A 15 0.45 11.26 -8.30
CA HIS A 15 0.50 11.38 -6.85
C HIS A 15 1.45 10.33 -6.23
N LEU A 16 1.45 9.10 -6.75
CA LEU A 16 2.43 8.07 -6.37
C LEU A 16 3.87 8.52 -6.63
N HIS A 17 4.15 9.10 -7.81
CA HIS A 17 5.49 9.62 -8.14
C HIS A 17 5.93 10.79 -7.27
N GLN A 18 5.01 11.71 -6.97
CA GLN A 18 5.29 12.84 -6.09
C GLN A 18 5.66 12.34 -4.69
N ARG A 19 4.86 11.43 -4.13
CA ARG A 19 5.18 10.81 -2.83
C ARG A 19 6.44 9.99 -2.87
N PHE A 20 6.73 9.30 -3.97
CA PHE A 20 7.97 8.54 -4.10
C PHE A 20 9.22 9.43 -4.04
N SER A 21 9.11 10.69 -4.46
CA SER A 21 10.23 11.64 -4.45
C SER A 21 10.43 12.31 -3.08
N ASP A 22 9.37 12.42 -2.29
CA ASP A 22 9.34 13.06 -0.97
C ASP A 22 9.55 12.05 0.17
N GLU A 23 9.16 10.79 -0.05
CA GLU A 23 9.18 9.74 0.94
C GLU A 23 10.59 9.25 1.22
N THR A 24 10.93 9.21 2.50
CA THR A 24 12.22 8.71 3.00
C THR A 24 12.07 7.40 3.75
N ASP A 25 10.85 6.98 4.06
CA ASP A 25 10.61 5.69 4.71
C ASP A 25 10.80 4.52 3.72
N PRO A 26 11.69 3.56 4.02
CA PRO A 26 12.00 2.47 3.10
C PRO A 26 10.82 1.52 2.85
N LYS A 27 9.87 1.41 3.79
CA LYS A 27 8.67 0.57 3.64
C LYS A 27 7.65 1.26 2.73
N ALA A 28 7.47 2.57 2.89
CA ALA A 28 6.63 3.38 2.05
C ALA A 28 7.16 3.46 0.60
N VAL A 29 8.48 3.68 0.42
CA VAL A 29 9.13 3.65 -0.91
C VAL A 29 8.91 2.31 -1.62
N LYS A 30 9.00 1.18 -0.89
CA LYS A 30 8.66 -0.14 -1.44
C LYS A 30 7.20 -0.23 -1.84
N CYS A 31 6.28 0.16 -0.96
CA CYS A 31 4.84 0.15 -1.22
C CYS A 31 4.48 0.96 -2.49
N LEU A 32 5.06 2.15 -2.64
CA LEU A 32 4.92 2.98 -3.83
C LEU A 32 5.48 2.30 -5.09
N SER A 33 6.64 1.66 -4.98
CA SER A 33 7.23 0.90 -6.10
C SER A 33 6.30 -0.22 -6.57
N VAL A 34 5.75 -0.98 -5.62
CA VAL A 34 4.79 -2.06 -5.86
C VAL A 34 3.52 -1.52 -6.54
N ALA A 35 2.99 -0.39 -6.06
CA ALA A 35 1.81 0.24 -6.63
C ALA A 35 2.04 0.69 -8.07
N LEU A 36 3.19 1.32 -8.35
CA LEU A 36 3.57 1.74 -9.69
C LEU A 36 3.70 0.54 -10.64
N GLU A 37 4.40 -0.52 -10.24
CA GLU A 37 4.54 -1.74 -11.05
C GLU A 37 3.18 -2.42 -11.31
N SER A 38 2.31 -2.44 -10.30
CA SER A 38 0.95 -2.98 -10.44
C SER A 38 0.13 -2.15 -11.44
N LYS A 39 0.26 -0.81 -11.44
CA LYS A 39 -0.36 0.05 -12.47
C LYS A 39 0.26 -0.12 -13.85
N SER A 40 1.54 -0.44 -13.95
CA SER A 40 2.20 -0.82 -15.20
C SER A 40 1.73 -2.19 -15.73
N GLY A 41 0.91 -2.92 -14.97
CA GLY A 41 0.33 -4.20 -15.38
C GLY A 41 1.14 -5.42 -14.94
N LEU A 42 2.12 -5.26 -14.03
CA LEU A 42 2.76 -6.41 -13.40
C LEU A 42 1.79 -7.14 -12.46
N SER A 43 1.81 -8.47 -12.54
CA SER A 43 1.13 -9.33 -11.58
C SER A 43 1.83 -9.29 -10.22
N PRO A 44 1.09 -9.39 -9.10
CA PRO A 44 1.66 -9.39 -7.76
C PRO A 44 2.69 -10.50 -7.56
N ALA A 45 2.50 -11.69 -8.13
CA ALA A 45 3.51 -12.75 -8.13
C ALA A 45 4.89 -12.35 -8.74
N LYS A 46 4.91 -11.49 -9.77
CA LYS A 46 6.18 -10.98 -10.34
C LYS A 46 6.81 -9.94 -9.43
N ILE A 47 5.98 -9.14 -8.78
CA ILE A 47 6.41 -8.13 -7.81
C ILE A 47 6.99 -8.84 -6.58
N GLU A 48 6.35 -9.89 -6.09
CA GLU A 48 6.86 -10.76 -5.03
C GLU A 48 8.27 -11.27 -5.37
N ALA A 49 8.44 -11.86 -6.57
CA ALA A 49 9.73 -12.37 -6.99
C ALA A 49 10.82 -11.29 -7.10
N LYS A 50 10.44 -10.03 -7.37
CA LYS A 50 11.38 -8.91 -7.55
C LYS A 50 11.76 -8.23 -6.23
N TYR A 51 10.80 -8.07 -5.33
CA TYR A 51 10.99 -7.33 -4.07
C TYR A 51 11.13 -8.24 -2.84
N GLY A 52 10.82 -9.54 -2.98
CA GLY A 52 10.82 -10.51 -1.88
C GLY A 52 9.65 -10.35 -0.91
N GLU A 53 8.64 -9.56 -1.27
CA GLU A 53 7.47 -9.29 -0.42
C GLU A 53 6.36 -10.31 -0.74
N VAL A 54 5.79 -10.93 0.29
CA VAL A 54 4.73 -11.93 0.13
C VAL A 54 3.52 -11.34 -0.60
N GLU A 55 2.93 -12.07 -1.54
CA GLU A 55 1.75 -11.64 -2.32
C GLU A 55 0.62 -11.08 -1.45
N GLN A 56 0.39 -11.64 -0.25
CA GLN A 56 -0.60 -11.11 0.70
C GLN A 56 -0.27 -9.68 1.18
N THR A 57 1.00 -9.38 1.45
CA THR A 57 1.46 -8.04 1.81
C THR A 57 1.23 -7.07 0.66
N ILE A 58 1.53 -7.50 -0.57
CA ILE A 58 1.30 -6.71 -1.78
C ILE A 58 -0.20 -6.41 -1.93
N TYR A 59 -1.08 -7.41 -1.80
CA TYR A 59 -2.52 -7.19 -1.86
C TYR A 59 -3.00 -6.25 -0.75
N ALA A 60 -2.49 -6.38 0.48
CA ALA A 60 -2.85 -5.50 1.59
C ALA A 60 -2.47 -4.04 1.30
N TRP A 61 -1.27 -3.80 0.76
CA TRP A 61 -0.83 -2.47 0.34
C TRP A 61 -1.70 -1.89 -0.78
N LEU A 62 -1.96 -2.67 -1.83
CA LEU A 62 -2.81 -2.25 -2.93
C LEU A 62 -4.25 -1.95 -2.45
N ASN A 63 -4.80 -2.78 -1.56
CA ASN A 63 -6.13 -2.54 -1.01
C ASN A 63 -6.17 -1.25 -0.20
N ARG A 64 -5.15 -0.99 0.63
CA ARG A 64 -5.04 0.26 1.40
C ARG A 64 -4.99 1.49 0.51
N LEU A 65 -4.26 1.44 -0.61
CA LEU A 65 -4.19 2.55 -1.57
C LEU A 65 -5.51 2.81 -2.29
N VAL A 66 -6.39 1.81 -2.37
CA VAL A 66 -7.74 1.95 -2.95
C VAL A 66 -8.73 2.48 -1.91
N GLU A 67 -8.62 2.02 -0.66
CA GLU A 67 -9.52 2.41 0.43
C GLU A 67 -9.15 3.74 1.09
N ARG A 68 -7.88 4.13 1.03
CA ARG A 68 -7.32 5.29 1.73
C ARG A 68 -6.47 6.14 0.80
N ASP A 69 -6.31 7.41 1.16
CA ASP A 69 -5.36 8.30 0.48
C ASP A 69 -3.93 7.76 0.61
N ILE A 70 -3.10 8.00 -0.40
CA ILE A 70 -1.75 7.44 -0.51
C ILE A 70 -0.95 7.77 0.75
N ASP A 71 -1.05 9.00 1.23
CA ASP A 71 -0.36 9.47 2.43
C ASP A 71 -0.68 8.64 3.69
N THR A 72 -1.94 8.20 3.83
CA THR A 72 -2.40 7.39 4.97
C THR A 72 -2.15 5.90 4.77
N ALA A 73 -2.04 5.45 3.51
CA ALA A 73 -1.82 4.06 3.16
C ALA A 73 -0.35 3.64 3.33
N LEU A 74 0.59 4.59 3.19
CA LEU A 74 2.03 4.39 3.26
C LEU A 74 2.55 4.25 4.68
N HIS A 75 2.16 5.19 5.54
CA HIS A 75 2.42 5.06 6.95
C HIS A 75 1.47 4.01 7.48
N ASP A 76 2.02 2.90 7.99
CA ASP A 76 1.30 2.00 8.89
C ASP A 76 1.00 2.83 10.14
N THR A 77 -0.01 3.70 10.04
CA THR A 77 -0.66 4.23 11.23
C THR A 77 -1.09 2.97 11.94
N PRO A 78 -0.56 2.71 13.16
CA PRO A 78 -0.99 1.56 13.90
C PRO A 78 -2.51 1.65 13.91
N TYR A 79 -3.17 0.67 13.30
CA TYR A 79 -4.59 0.47 13.52
C TYR A 79 -4.74 0.62 15.03
N PRO A 80 -5.54 1.58 15.56
CA PRO A 80 -5.64 1.75 16.99
C PRO A 80 -6.10 0.40 17.50
N THR A 81 -5.17 -0.38 18.04
CA THR A 81 -5.49 -1.60 18.73
C THR A 81 -6.23 -1.07 19.92
N SER A 82 -7.55 -1.00 19.85
CA SER A 82 -8.38 -0.78 21.01
C SER A 82 -8.21 -2.02 21.87
N ARG A 83 -7.09 -2.05 22.60
CA ARG A 83 -6.78 -3.01 23.64
C ARG A 83 -6.02 -2.37 24.80
N SER A 84 -5.99 -1.04 24.88
CA SER A 84 -5.48 -0.34 26.04
C SER A 84 -6.28 0.93 26.28
N ALA A 85 -7.41 0.80 26.97
CA ALA A 85 -7.80 1.67 28.09
C ALA A 85 -9.21 1.28 28.57
N THR A 86 -9.28 0.50 29.64
CA THR A 86 -10.01 0.91 30.85
C THR A 86 -9.56 -0.03 31.96
N THR A 87 -8.51 0.41 32.66
CA THR A 87 -8.46 0.23 34.11
C THR A 87 -9.70 0.91 34.67
N ALA A 88 -10.57 0.14 35.31
CA ALA A 88 -11.55 0.65 36.27
C ALA A 88 -11.74 -0.41 37.35
N GLU A 89 -10.85 -0.38 38.34
CA GLU A 89 -11.26 -0.60 39.74
C GLU A 89 -12.18 0.56 40.14
N PRO A 90 -13.24 0.35 40.93
CA PRO A 90 -13.13 -0.07 42.33
C PRO A 90 -13.99 -1.28 42.76
#